data_AF-A0A6J6CH64-F1
#
_entry.id   AF-A0A6J6CH64-F1
#
_cell.length_a   1.000
_cell.length_b   1.000
_cell.length_c   1.000
_cell.angle_alpha   90.00
_cell.angle_beta   90.00
_cell.angle_gamma   90.00
#
_symmetry.space_group_name_H-M   'P 1'
#
loop_
_entity.id
_entity.type
_entity.pdbx_description
1 polymer ?
#
loop_
_entity_poly.entity_id
_entity_poly.type
_entity_poly.pdbx_seq_one_letter_code
_entity_poly.pdbx_strand_id
1 'polypeptide(L)'
;MYLGYSAIKASKLDAEDMQKKEEIKPSLINSAVNGFWVGVLNPKSIVFFAAILPAFVDKDKNTITQQLLVLGLIFCLIAFISDGSYGLLAGTAREWLSSDIKRLILMRRFGGAVMIGLGLFTISSIYIFG
;
A
#
# COMPACT_ATOMS: atom_id res chain seq x y z
N MET A 1 -10.56 -13.03 10.21
CA MET A 1 -10.84 -14.48 10.14
C MET A 1 -11.79 -14.85 9.01
N TYR A 2 -13.05 -14.37 8.96
CA TYR A 2 -14.00 -14.71 7.89
C TYR A 2 -13.45 -14.45 6.47
N LEU A 3 -12.87 -13.26 6.23
CA LEU A 3 -12.26 -12.91 4.94
C LEU A 3 -11.09 -13.84 4.54
N GLY A 4 -10.34 -14.36 5.51
CA GLY A 4 -9.26 -15.30 5.24
C GLY A 4 -9.77 -16.69 4.90
N TYR A 5 -10.83 -17.15 5.58
CA TYR A 5 -11.50 -18.40 5.26
C TYR A 5 -12.16 -18.36 3.87
N SER A 6 -12.86 -17.27 3.55
CA SER A 6 -13.46 -17.10 2.22
C SER A 6 -12.41 -17.06 1.11
N ALA A 7 -11.27 -16.37 1.34
CA ALA A 7 -10.16 -16.34 0.40
C ALA A 7 -9.55 -17.73 0.12
N ILE A 8 -9.44 -18.59 1.14
CA ILE A 8 -8.97 -19.98 0.96
C ILE A 8 -10.01 -20.80 0.20
N LYS A 9 -11.29 -20.73 0.61
CA LYS A 9 -12.38 -21.52 0.03
C LYS A 9 -12.60 -21.18 -1.45
N ALA A 10 -12.58 -19.90 -1.80
CA ALA A 10 -12.77 -19.41 -3.16
C ALA A 10 -11.47 -19.32 -3.99
N SER A 11 -10.32 -19.71 -3.43
CA SER A 11 -8.99 -19.51 -4.02
C SER A 11 -8.85 -19.96 -5.48
N LYS A 12 -9.51 -21.04 -5.88
CA LYS A 12 -9.47 -21.54 -7.27
C LYS A 12 -10.31 -20.67 -8.22
N LEU A 13 -11.57 -20.43 -7.88
CA LEU A 13 -12.49 -19.63 -8.69
C LEU A 13 -11.96 -18.21 -8.89
N ASP A 14 -11.50 -17.59 -7.80
CA ASP A 14 -10.99 -16.24 -7.89
C ASP A 14 -9.65 -16.13 -8.64
N ALA A 15 -8.83 -17.19 -8.63
CA ALA A 15 -7.59 -17.25 -9.42
C ALA A 15 -7.91 -17.37 -10.92
N GLU A 16 -8.93 -18.14 -11.28
CA GLU A 16 -9.42 -18.27 -12.66
C GLU A 16 -10.01 -16.94 -13.16
N ASP A 17 -10.79 -16.24 -12.33
CA ASP A 17 -11.31 -14.91 -12.63
C ASP A 17 -10.19 -13.87 -12.84
N MET A 18 -9.11 -13.94 -12.05
CA MET A 18 -7.96 -13.05 -12.19
C MET A 18 -7.19 -13.25 -13.50
N GLN A 19 -7.17 -14.46 -14.08
CA GLN A 19 -6.59 -14.70 -15.40
C GLN A 19 -7.53 -14.28 -16.54
N LYS A 20 -8.84 -14.42 -16.35
CA LYS A 20 -9.84 -14.18 -17.39
C LYS A 20 -10.15 -12.69 -17.60
N LYS A 21 -9.93 -11.86 -16.59
CA LYS A 21 -10.24 -10.43 -16.66
C LYS A 21 -9.15 -9.70 -17.46
N GLU A 22 -9.46 -9.35 -18.72
CA GLU A 22 -8.66 -8.38 -19.46
C GLU A 22 -8.62 -7.06 -18.67
N GLU A 23 -7.41 -6.65 -18.25
CA GLU A 23 -7.24 -5.39 -17.55
C GLU A 23 -7.44 -4.22 -18.51
N ILE A 24 -8.54 -3.50 -18.36
CA ILE A 24 -8.66 -2.15 -18.91
C ILE A 24 -7.59 -1.31 -18.20
N LYS A 25 -6.44 -1.11 -18.84
CA LYS A 25 -5.36 -0.31 -18.29
C LYS A 25 -5.87 1.14 -18.15
N PRO A 26 -5.99 1.68 -16.92
CA PRO A 26 -6.40 3.06 -16.76
C PRO A 26 -5.38 3.99 -17.43
N SER A 27 -5.86 5.11 -17.96
CA SER A 27 -4.98 6.17 -18.48
C SER A 27 -3.99 6.59 -17.39
N LEU A 28 -2.70 6.63 -17.71
CA LEU A 28 -1.63 7.02 -16.79
C LEU A 28 -1.91 8.39 -16.15
N ILE A 29 -2.48 9.31 -16.93
CA ILE A 29 -2.85 10.65 -16.47
C ILE A 29 -3.96 10.57 -15.42
N ASN A 30 -5.00 9.77 -15.69
CA ASN A 30 -6.12 9.62 -14.75
C ASN A 30 -5.67 8.97 -13.44
N SER A 31 -4.81 7.95 -13.52
CA SER A 31 -4.22 7.33 -12.32
C SER A 31 -3.35 8.31 -11.53
N ALA A 32 -2.53 9.12 -12.20
CA ALA A 32 -1.70 10.12 -11.54
C ALA A 32 -2.53 11.21 -10.86
N VAL A 33 -3.55 11.74 -11.54
CA VAL A 33 -4.45 12.78 -10.99
C VAL A 33 -5.26 12.23 -9.82
N ASN A 34 -5.82 11.02 -9.94
CA ASN A 34 -6.54 10.38 -8.84
C ASN A 34 -5.62 10.15 -7.64
N GLY A 35 -4.41 9.63 -7.88
CA GLY A 35 -3.41 9.42 -6.83
C GLY A 35 -3.00 10.72 -6.13
N PHE A 36 -2.79 11.78 -6.90
CA PHE A 36 -2.49 13.12 -6.37
C PHE A 36 -3.59 13.60 -5.42
N TRP A 37 -4.86 13.56 -5.85
CA TRP A 37 -5.97 14.02 -5.01
C TRP A 37 -6.18 13.13 -3.78
N VAL A 38 -6.08 11.81 -3.91
CA VAL A 38 -6.16 10.89 -2.77
C VAL A 38 -5.03 11.16 -1.77
N GLY A 39 -3.83 11.44 -2.24
CA GLY A 39 -2.66 11.75 -1.40
C GLY A 39 -2.78 13.09 -0.69
N VAL A 40 -3.15 14.15 -1.42
CA VAL A 40 -3.35 15.50 -0.87
C VAL A 40 -4.47 15.53 0.15
N LEU A 41 -5.57 14.83 -0.13
CA LEU A 41 -6.73 14.75 0.77
C LEU A 41 -6.56 13.72 1.88
N ASN A 42 -5.40 13.07 1.99
CA ASN A 42 -5.16 12.08 3.03
C ASN A 42 -4.91 12.77 4.39
N PRO A 43 -5.84 12.68 5.35
CA PRO A 43 -5.69 13.40 6.63
C PRO A 43 -4.50 12.89 7.43
N LYS A 44 -4.12 11.61 7.26
CA LYS A 44 -2.96 11.02 7.94
C LYS A 44 -1.66 11.65 7.45
N SER A 45 -1.50 11.86 6.14
CA SER A 45 -0.33 12.54 5.56
C SER A 45 -0.24 13.98 6.05
N ILE A 46 -1.34 14.72 6.05
CA ILE A 46 -1.39 16.12 6.53
C ILE A 46 -0.94 16.19 7.99
N VAL A 47 -1.53 15.36 8.87
CA VAL A 47 -1.19 15.32 10.29
C VAL A 47 0.28 14.91 10.51
N PHE A 48 0.78 13.93 9.76
CA PHE A 48 2.18 13.52 9.81
C PHE A 48 3.12 14.68 9.49
N PHE A 49 2.92 15.37 8.37
CA PHE A 49 3.79 16.49 7.99
C PHE A 49 3.69 17.67 8.94
N ALA A 50 2.47 18.01 9.39
CA ALA A 50 2.25 19.08 10.35
C ALA A 50 2.93 18.80 11.70
N ALA A 51 3.01 17.54 12.12
CA ALA A 51 3.68 17.16 13.36
C ALA A 51 5.20 17.09 13.23
N ILE A 52 5.71 16.63 12.07
CA ILE A 52 7.12 16.24 11.91
C ILE A 52 7.95 17.32 11.25
N LEU A 53 7.52 17.90 10.13
CA LEU A 53 8.36 18.84 9.38
C LEU A 53 8.78 20.06 10.21
N PRO A 54 7.90 20.72 11.01
CA PRO A 54 8.28 21.87 11.81
C PRO A 54 9.38 21.60 12.85
N ALA A 55 9.58 20.34 13.25
CA ALA A 55 10.62 19.96 14.20
C ALA A 55 12.04 19.99 13.59
N PHE A 56 12.15 19.97 12.27
CA PHE A 56 13.43 19.99 11.55
C PHE A 56 13.80 21.36 10.97
N VAL A 57 12.99 22.39 11.25
CA VAL A 57 13.18 23.74 10.71
C VAL A 57 13.85 24.64 11.75
N ASP A 58 14.82 25.42 11.30
CA ASP A 58 15.43 26.48 12.10
C ASP A 58 14.50 27.69 12.13
N LYS A 59 13.92 27.97 13.30
CA LYS A 59 12.91 29.02 13.51
C LYS A 59 13.52 30.42 13.61
N ASP A 60 14.82 30.53 13.87
CA ASP A 60 15.50 31.82 14.03
C ASP A 60 15.89 32.44 12.67
N LYS A 61 15.66 31.71 11.58
CA LYS A 61 15.88 32.18 10.21
C LYS A 61 14.57 32.60 9.55
N ASN A 62 14.60 33.69 8.78
CA ASN A 62 13.47 34.17 7.96
C ASN A 62 13.18 33.29 6.71
N THR A 63 13.58 32.01 6.71
CA THR A 63 13.49 31.09 5.57
C THR A 63 12.69 29.82 5.86
N ILE A 64 11.87 29.81 6.92
CA ILE A 64 11.05 28.66 7.36
C ILE A 64 10.27 28.03 6.20
N THR A 65 9.59 28.83 5.37
CA THR A 65 8.81 28.33 4.22
C THR A 65 9.70 27.60 3.21
N GLN A 66 10.90 28.13 2.92
CA GLN A 66 11.83 27.49 1.98
C GLN A 66 12.35 26.16 2.53
N GLN A 67 12.71 26.11 3.82
CA GLN A 67 13.15 24.89 4.48
C GLN A 67 12.06 23.81 4.47
N LEU A 68 10.80 24.19 4.75
CA LEU A 68 9.65 23.29 4.66
C LEU A 68 9.43 22.77 3.24
N LEU A 69 9.54 23.62 2.22
CA LEU A 69 9.42 23.21 0.82
C LEU A 69 10.54 22.23 0.42
N VAL A 70 11.78 22.48 0.83
CA VAL A 70 12.92 21.59 0.56
C VAL A 70 12.72 20.24 1.26
N LEU A 71 12.33 20.24 2.53
CA LEU A 71 12.09 19.00 3.28
C LEU A 71 10.93 18.18 2.70
N GLY A 72 9.85 18.87 2.31
CA GLY A 72 8.73 18.25 1.60
C GLY A 72 9.15 17.67 0.25
N LEU A 73 9.98 18.36 -0.52
CA LEU A 73 10.50 17.86 -1.79
C LEU A 73 11.38 16.62 -1.60
N ILE A 74 12.29 16.63 -0.61
CA ILE A 74 13.12 15.47 -0.26
C ILE A 74 12.23 14.29 0.10
N PHE A 75 11.21 14.50 0.95
CA PHE A 75 10.26 13.45 1.30
C PHE A 75 9.56 12.91 0.05
N CYS A 76 9.03 13.77 -0.82
CA CYS A 76 8.35 13.36 -2.05
C CYS A 76 9.26 12.54 -2.97
N LEU A 77 10.55 12.90 -3.09
CA LEU A 77 11.51 12.13 -3.88
C LEU A 77 11.77 10.74 -3.27
N ILE A 78 11.95 10.66 -1.96
CA ILE A 78 12.14 9.37 -1.26
C ILE A 78 10.89 8.51 -1.42
N ALA A 79 9.71 9.08 -1.20
CA ALA A 79 8.43 8.39 -1.36
C ALA A 79 8.25 7.89 -2.80
N PHE A 80 8.50 8.74 -3.80
CA PHE A 80 8.39 8.37 -5.21
C PHE A 80 9.31 7.22 -5.58
N ILE A 81 10.58 7.26 -5.15
CA ILE A 81 11.54 6.18 -5.44
C ILE A 81 11.13 4.89 -4.70
N SER A 82 10.76 5.00 -3.42
CA SER A 82 10.41 3.84 -2.60
C SER A 82 9.14 3.17 -3.12
N ASP A 83 8.06 3.93 -3.26
CA ASP A 83 6.76 3.42 -3.73
C ASP A 83 6.83 2.99 -5.20
N GLY A 84 7.59 3.72 -6.03
CA GLY A 84 7.84 3.37 -7.42
C GLY A 84 8.59 2.03 -7.54
N SER A 85 9.66 1.86 -6.75
CA SER A 85 10.41 0.59 -6.73
C SER A 85 9.52 -0.58 -6.25
N TYR A 86 8.72 -0.36 -5.22
CA TYR A 86 7.77 -1.36 -4.72
C TYR A 86 6.69 -1.68 -5.75
N GLY A 87 6.16 -0.66 -6.44
CA GLY A 87 5.18 -0.83 -7.50
C GLY A 87 5.71 -1.62 -8.70
N LEU A 88 6.95 -1.35 -9.11
CA LEU A 88 7.62 -2.12 -10.17
C LEU A 88 7.81 -3.58 -9.74
N LEU A 89 8.35 -3.82 -8.55
CA LEU A 89 8.53 -5.17 -8.00
C LEU A 89 7.21 -5.92 -7.87
N ALA A 90 6.16 -5.26 -7.36
CA ALA A 90 4.82 -5.83 -7.25
C ALA A 90 4.22 -6.16 -8.62
N GLY A 91 4.43 -5.29 -9.62
CA GLY A 91 4.03 -5.52 -11.01
C GLY A 91 4.71 -6.75 -11.60
N THR A 92 6.04 -6.85 -11.46
CA THR A 92 6.82 -8.02 -11.93
C THR A 92 6.41 -9.30 -11.20
N ALA A 93 6.23 -9.23 -9.87
CA ALA A 93 5.77 -10.37 -9.08
C ALA A 93 4.37 -10.83 -9.52
N ARG A 94 3.47 -9.88 -9.79
CA ARG A 94 2.12 -10.16 -10.30
C ARG A 94 2.16 -10.88 -11.64
N GLU A 95 2.98 -10.42 -12.57
CA GLU A 95 3.15 -11.02 -13.89
C GLU A 95 3.74 -12.45 -13.79
N TRP A 96 4.71 -12.65 -12.89
CA TRP A 96 5.25 -13.97 -12.61
C TRP A 96 4.23 -14.91 -11.94
N LEU A 97 3.40 -14.40 -11.02
CA LEU A 97 2.35 -15.16 -10.37
C LEU A 97 1.22 -15.54 -11.35
N SER A 98 0.81 -14.61 -12.22
CA SER A 98 -0.29 -14.85 -13.17
C SER A 98 0.07 -15.82 -14.29
N SER A 99 1.37 -16.04 -14.53
CA SER A 99 1.86 -17.03 -15.51
C SER A 99 1.47 -18.48 -15.22
N ASP A 100 1.12 -18.82 -13.97
CA ASP A 100 0.67 -20.16 -13.58
C ASP A 100 -0.49 -20.08 -12.56
N ILE A 101 -1.63 -20.66 -12.93
CA ILE A 101 -2.83 -20.71 -12.08
C ILE A 101 -2.55 -21.31 -10.70
N LYS A 102 -1.63 -22.28 -10.59
CA LYS A 102 -1.26 -22.90 -9.29
C LYS A 102 -0.57 -21.89 -8.38
N ARG A 103 0.24 -20.98 -8.93
CA ARG A 103 0.93 -19.92 -8.16
C ARG A 103 -0.07 -18.90 -7.63
N LEU A 104 -1.05 -18.50 -8.43
CA LEU A 104 -2.16 -17.64 -7.97
C LEU A 104 -2.96 -18.30 -6.85
N ILE A 105 -3.32 -19.58 -6.99
CA ILE A 105 -4.06 -20.32 -5.96
C ILE A 105 -3.25 -20.37 -4.66
N LEU A 106 -1.96 -20.68 -4.74
CA LEU A 106 -1.08 -20.73 -3.56
C LEU A 106 -0.99 -19.36 -2.88
N MET A 107 -0.79 -18.28 -3.64
CA MET A 107 -0.75 -16.92 -3.12
C MET A 107 -2.06 -16.57 -2.39
N ARG A 108 -3.22 -16.88 -2.97
CA ARG A 108 -4.52 -16.60 -2.34
C ARG A 108 -4.72 -17.38 -1.05
N ARG A 109 -4.35 -18.67 -1.03
CA ARG A 109 -4.40 -19.49 0.19
C ARG A 109 -3.47 -18.98 1.27
N PHE A 110 -2.25 -18.60 0.90
CA PHE A 110 -1.28 -18.02 1.82
C PHE A 110 -1.81 -16.72 2.43
N GLY A 111 -2.30 -15.80 1.59
CA GLY A 111 -2.93 -14.55 2.06
C GLY A 111 -4.10 -14.81 3.00
N GLY A 112 -4.97 -15.77 2.67
CA GLY A 112 -6.07 -16.15 3.54
C GLY A 112 -5.63 -16.75 4.88
N ALA A 113 -4.58 -17.58 4.89
CA ALA A 113 -4.00 -18.12 6.13
C ALA A 113 -3.40 -17.01 7.01
N VAL A 114 -2.67 -16.06 6.41
CA VAL A 114 -2.15 -14.88 7.10
C VAL A 114 -3.29 -14.05 7.71
N MET A 115 -4.39 -13.82 6.98
CA MET A 115 -5.54 -13.08 7.50
C MET A 115 -6.27 -13.80 8.65
N ILE A 116 -6.28 -15.13 8.67
CA ILE A 116 -6.80 -15.90 9.80
C ILE A 116 -5.85 -15.74 10.99
N GLY A 117 -4.55 -15.97 10.78
CA GLY A 117 -3.52 -15.85 11.81
C GLY A 117 -3.48 -14.47 12.46
N LEU A 118 -3.51 -13.39 11.66
CA LEU A 118 -3.57 -12.02 12.16
C LEU A 118 -4.82 -11.74 12.99
N GLY A 119 -5.97 -12.30 12.60
CA GLY A 119 -7.23 -12.16 13.34
C GLY A 119 -7.21 -12.88 14.68
N LEU A 120 -6.64 -14.08 14.73
CA LEU A 120 -6.42 -14.81 15.98
C LEU A 120 -5.41 -14.07 16.87
N PHE A 121 -4.32 -13.57 16.28
CA PHE A 121 -3.31 -12.79 16.98
C PHE A 121 -3.92 -11.54 17.63
N THR A 122 -4.72 -10.76 16.89
CA THR A 122 -5.35 -9.54 17.43
C THR A 122 -6.24 -9.86 18.63
N ILE A 123 -7.07 -10.91 18.54
CA ILE A 123 -7.91 -11.36 19.66
C ILE A 123 -7.05 -11.81 20.84
N SER A 124 -6.02 -12.64 20.59
CA SER A 124 -5.12 -13.12 21.65
C SER A 124 -4.36 -11.99 22.33
N SER A 125 -4.02 -10.92 21.60
CA SER A 125 -3.27 -9.78 22.15
C SER A 125 -4.08 -9.05 23.22
N ILE A 126 -5.41 -9.06 23.14
CA ILE A 126 -6.29 -8.48 24.16
C ILE A 126 -6.15 -9.22 25.49
N TYR A 127 -5.98 -10.55 25.45
CA TYR A 127 -5.84 -11.35 26.67
C TYR A 127 -4.43 -11.34 27.26
N ILE A 128 -3.42 -10.98 26.46
CA ILE A 128 -2.01 -10.97 26.87
C ILE A 128 -1.59 -9.59 27.39
N PHE A 129 -2.12 -8.52 26.80
CA PHE A 129 -1.73 -7.14 27.11
C PHE A 129 -2.87 -6.29 27.70
N GLY A 130 -4.08 -6.87 27.83
CA GLY A 130 -5.25 -6.23 28.41
C GLY A 130 -5.53 -6.63 29.84
#